data_AF-A0A4P6XH35-F1
#
_entry.id   AF-A0A4P6XH35-F1
#
_cell.length_a   1.000
_cell.length_b   1.000
_cell.length_c   1.000
_cell.angle_alpha   90.00
_cell.angle_beta   90.00
_cell.angle_gamma   90.00
#
_symmetry.space_group_name_H-M   'P 1'
#
loop_
_entity.id
_entity.type
_entity.pdbx_description
1 polymer ?
#
loop_
_entity_poly.entity_id
_entity_poly.type
_entity_poly.pdbx_seq_one_letter_code
_entity_poly.pdbx_strand_id
1 'polypeptide(L)'
;MSRHTFVGPAGVSVAIGWDRPLETFYVQVSRPDPEDPGECDTFIWKGLEPNELTSAAAAIEIATPHAALPTDLGNTLEMDRLKTLGVSDGEYQAEMKRRLFPK
;
A
#
# COMPACT_ATOMS: atom_id res chain seq x y z
N MET A 1 6.35 -5.98 -5.79
CA MET A 1 5.28 -5.31 -5.06
C MET A 1 4.25 -6.36 -4.67
N SER A 2 3.61 -6.23 -3.51
CA SER A 2 2.44 -7.04 -3.14
C SER A 2 1.21 -6.15 -2.96
N ARG A 3 0.03 -6.75 -3.10
CA ARG A 3 -1.26 -6.07 -2.89
C ARG A 3 -2.26 -7.07 -2.32
N HIS A 4 -2.86 -6.70 -1.21
CA HIS A 4 -3.97 -7.41 -0.58
C HIS A 4 -5.15 -6.44 -0.51
N THR A 5 -6.32 -6.89 -0.95
CA THR A 5 -7.52 -6.06 -0.99
C THR A 5 -8.58 -6.63 -0.06
N PHE A 6 -9.16 -5.77 0.77
CA PHE A 6 -10.23 -6.10 1.71
C PHE A 6 -11.44 -5.21 1.45
N VAL A 7 -12.63 -5.78 1.63
CA VAL A 7 -13.88 -5.04 1.50
C VAL A 7 -14.35 -4.61 2.89
N GLY A 8 -14.55 -3.31 3.04
CA GLY A 8 -15.11 -2.67 4.21
C GLY A 8 -16.63 -2.45 4.10
N PRO A 9 -17.23 -1.82 5.12
CA PRO A 9 -18.63 -1.42 5.08
C PRO A 9 -18.93 -0.46 3.93
N ALA A 10 -20.19 -0.43 3.49
CA ALA A 10 -20.68 0.51 2.47
C ALA A 10 -19.88 0.51 1.14
N GLY A 11 -19.28 -0.63 0.78
CA GLY A 11 -18.52 -0.79 -0.47
C GLY A 11 -17.11 -0.20 -0.43
N VAL A 12 -16.63 0.26 0.73
CA VAL A 12 -15.24 0.70 0.90
C VAL A 12 -14.29 -0.44 0.53
N SER A 13 -13.23 -0.12 -0.20
CA SER A 13 -12.16 -1.05 -0.57
C SER A 13 -10.87 -0.57 0.05
N VAL A 14 -10.19 -1.46 0.78
CA VAL A 14 -8.90 -1.20 1.40
C VAL A 14 -7.85 -2.05 0.71
N ALA A 15 -6.92 -1.41 0.02
CA ALA A 15 -5.74 -2.08 -0.52
C ALA A 15 -4.51 -1.76 0.33
N ILE A 16 -3.79 -2.79 0.75
CA ILE A 16 -2.60 -2.70 1.58
C ILE A 16 -1.53 -3.63 1.03
N GLY A 17 -0.26 -3.21 1.09
CA GLY A 17 0.82 -4.03 0.55
C GLY A 17 2.20 -3.44 0.73
N TRP A 18 3.18 -4.08 0.09
CA TRP A 18 4.57 -3.66 0.07
C TRP A 18 4.97 -3.13 -1.31
N ASP A 19 5.50 -1.91 -1.34
CA ASP A 19 6.17 -1.32 -2.50
C ASP A 19 7.69 -1.45 -2.33
N ARG A 20 8.30 -2.35 -3.11
CA ARG A 20 9.74 -2.59 -3.08
C ARG A 20 10.54 -1.41 -3.66
N PRO A 21 10.22 -0.87 -4.86
CA PRO A 21 10.88 0.33 -5.36
C PRO A 21 10.93 1.48 -4.37
N LEU A 22 9.85 1.76 -3.64
CA LEU A 22 9.81 2.82 -2.62
C LEU A 22 10.30 2.36 -1.24
N GLU A 23 10.49 1.05 -1.03
CA GLU A 23 10.85 0.48 0.28
C GLU A 23 9.88 0.91 1.38
N THR A 24 8.58 0.93 1.05
CA THR A 24 7.51 1.35 1.96
C THR A 24 6.33 0.39 1.87
N PHE A 25 5.64 0.18 2.99
CA PHE A 25 4.28 -0.29 2.95
C PHE A 25 3.37 0.81 2.41
N TYR A 26 2.22 0.45 1.87
CA TYR A 26 1.23 1.41 1.40
C TYR A 26 -0.18 1.00 1.82
N VAL A 27 -1.05 1.99 1.91
CA VAL A 27 -2.48 1.83 2.16
C VAL A 27 -3.24 2.75 1.23
N GLN A 28 -4.20 2.19 0.50
CA GLN A 28 -5.19 2.92 -0.29
C GLN A 28 -6.57 2.55 0.23
N VAL A 29 -7.37 3.56 0.57
CA VAL A 29 -8.78 3.35 0.90
C VAL A 29 -9.62 4.12 -0.09
N SER A 30 -10.48 3.38 -0.78
CA SER A 30 -11.36 3.90 -1.82
C SER A 30 -12.80 3.58 -1.47
N ARG A 31 -13.73 4.40 -1.95
CA ARG A 31 -15.18 4.15 -1.89
C ARG A 31 -15.78 4.31 -3.28
N PRO A 32 -16.91 3.65 -3.59
CA PRO A 32 -17.66 3.95 -4.81
C PRO A 32 -18.03 5.43 -4.85
N ASP A 33 -17.88 6.05 -6.01
CA ASP A 33 -18.31 7.42 -6.19
C ASP A 33 -19.86 7.49 -6.14
N PRO A 34 -20.45 8.39 -5.33
CA PRO A 34 -21.91 8.49 -5.21
C PRO A 34 -22.59 9.09 -6.46
N GLU A 35 -21.85 9.83 -7.28
CA GLU A 35 -22.33 10.51 -8.48
C GLU A 35 -22.03 9.69 -9.75
N ASP A 36 -20.95 8.91 -9.77
CA ASP A 36 -20.61 7.97 -10.84
C ASP A 36 -20.42 6.52 -10.33
N PRO A 37 -21.43 5.65 -10.48
CA PRO A 37 -21.38 4.25 -10.01
C PRO A 37 -20.25 3.39 -10.60
N GLY A 38 -19.55 3.86 -11.64
CA GLY A 38 -18.40 3.18 -12.25
C GLY A 38 -17.04 3.62 -11.69
N GLU A 39 -16.99 4.72 -10.93
CA GLU A 39 -15.75 5.29 -10.41
C GLU A 39 -15.56 5.03 -8.91
N CYS A 40 -14.33 5.20 -8.45
CA CYS A 40 -13.96 5.06 -7.05
C CYS A 40 -13.14 6.25 -6.60
N ASP A 41 -13.61 6.91 -5.54
CA ASP A 41 -12.93 8.01 -4.87
C ASP A 41 -11.94 7.43 -3.84
N THR A 42 -10.64 7.71 -4.01
CA THR A 42 -9.59 7.30 -3.07
C THR A 42 -9.28 8.44 -2.12
N PHE A 43 -9.78 8.31 -0.90
CA PHE A 43 -9.69 9.37 0.11
C PHE A 43 -8.54 9.16 1.11
N ILE A 44 -7.94 7.96 1.17
CA ILE A 44 -6.69 7.71 1.89
C ILE A 44 -5.70 7.09 0.92
N TRP A 45 -4.53 7.69 0.82
CA TRP A 45 -3.37 7.09 0.17
C TRP A 45 -2.10 7.43 0.97
N LYS A 46 -1.45 6.39 1.49
CA LYS A 46 -0.17 6.45 2.21
C LYS A 46 0.83 5.49 1.58
N GLY A 47 2.13 5.75 1.73
CA GLY A 47 3.19 4.98 1.09
C GLY A 47 3.49 5.45 -0.34
N LEU A 48 3.42 6.76 -0.56
CA LEU A 48 3.75 7.42 -1.83
C LEU A 48 5.21 7.88 -1.88
N GLU A 49 5.87 8.00 -0.73
CA GLU A 49 7.26 8.40 -0.62
C GLU A 49 8.18 7.24 -0.21
N PRO A 50 9.47 7.28 -0.60
CA PRO A 50 10.40 6.26 -0.18
C PRO A 50 10.50 6.18 1.36
N ASN A 51 10.38 4.97 1.92
CA ASN A 51 10.43 4.72 3.36
C ASN A 51 9.36 5.45 4.21
N GLU A 52 8.21 5.85 3.64
CA GLU A 52 7.14 6.55 4.37
C GLU A 52 6.53 5.70 5.50
N LEU A 53 6.17 4.45 5.20
CA LEU A 53 5.62 3.47 6.15
C LEU A 53 6.58 2.28 6.22
N THR A 54 7.36 2.20 7.30
CA THR A 54 8.43 1.21 7.45
C THR A 54 8.02 -0.08 8.18
N SER A 55 6.77 -0.18 8.63
CA SER A 55 6.26 -1.38 9.32
C SER A 55 4.87 -1.80 8.81
N ALA A 56 4.64 -3.12 8.75
CA ALA A 56 3.31 -3.65 8.45
C ALA A 56 2.27 -3.21 9.48
N ALA A 57 2.69 -3.05 10.75
CA ALA A 57 1.81 -2.61 11.84
C ALA A 57 1.24 -1.20 11.60
N ALA A 58 2.08 -0.24 11.18
CA ALA A 58 1.63 1.12 10.89
C ALA A 58 0.64 1.15 9.71
N ALA A 59 0.87 0.34 8.68
CA ALA A 59 -0.08 0.21 7.56
C ALA A 59 -1.41 -0.43 8.03
N ILE A 60 -1.35 -1.45 8.88
CA ILE A 60 -2.54 -2.11 9.45
C ILE A 60 -3.33 -1.15 10.34
N GLU A 61 -2.67 -0.32 11.16
CA GLU A 61 -3.33 0.69 11.99
C GLU A 61 -4.15 1.68 11.15
N ILE A 62 -3.61 2.11 10.00
CA ILE A 62 -4.33 2.98 9.06
C ILE A 62 -5.51 2.25 8.40
N ALA A 63 -5.36 0.96 8.08
CA ALA A 63 -6.38 0.17 7.38
C ALA A 63 -7.52 -0.33 8.28
N THR A 64 -7.25 -0.57 9.57
CA THR A 64 -8.18 -1.18 10.54
C THR A 64 -9.52 -0.44 10.67
N PRO A 65 -9.58 0.90 10.69
CA PRO A 65 -10.85 1.63 10.75
C PRO A 65 -11.76 1.41 9.53
N HIS A 66 -11.23 0.89 8.42
CA HIS A 66 -11.92 0.87 7.13
C HIS A 66 -12.33 -0.53 6.67
N ALA A 67 -11.71 -1.59 7.19
CA ALA A 67 -12.08 -2.97 6.87
C ALA A 67 -11.70 -3.94 8.00
N ALA A 68 -12.40 -5.08 8.07
CA ALA A 68 -11.98 -6.19 8.92
C ALA A 68 -10.75 -6.88 8.30
N LEU A 69 -9.63 -6.84 9.01
CA LEU A 69 -8.36 -7.39 8.54
C LEU A 69 -8.08 -8.75 9.19
N PRO A 70 -7.51 -9.73 8.47
CA PRO A 70 -7.05 -10.98 9.07
C PRO A 70 -6.01 -10.74 10.16
N THR A 71 -6.06 -11.53 11.24
CA THR A 71 -5.13 -11.39 12.38
C THR A 71 -3.68 -11.73 12.03
N ASP A 72 -3.46 -12.50 10.97
CA ASP A 72 -2.15 -12.89 10.44
C ASP A 72 -1.66 -11.98 9.29
N LEU A 73 -2.39 -10.91 8.97
CA LEU A 73 -2.04 -10.00 7.88
C LEU A 73 -0.66 -9.37 8.07
N GLY A 74 -0.29 -9.02 9.30
CA GLY A 74 1.03 -8.47 9.61
C GLY A 74 2.16 -9.40 9.20
N ASN A 75 2.02 -10.70 9.50
CA ASN A 75 2.99 -11.71 9.09
C ASN A 75 3.05 -11.84 7.57
N THR A 76 1.90 -11.81 6.90
CA THR A 76 1.81 -11.88 5.44
C THR A 76 2.54 -10.71 4.77
N LEU A 77 2.29 -9.48 5.25
CA LEU A 77 2.92 -8.27 4.72
C LEU A 77 4.44 -8.26 4.93
N GLU A 78 4.91 -8.65 6.12
CA GLU A 78 6.35 -8.75 6.38
C GLU A 78 7.00 -9.84 5.54
N MET A 79 6.35 -11.00 5.36
CA MET A 79 6.85 -12.03 4.44
C MET A 79 6.95 -11.52 3.00
N ASP A 80 5.99 -10.74 2.53
CA ASP A 80 6.04 -10.15 1.19
C ASP A 80 7.20 -9.16 1.03
N ARG A 81 7.48 -8.36 2.06
CA ARG A 81 8.69 -7.53 2.11
C ARG A 81 9.94 -8.39 2.03
N LEU A 82 10.03 -9.43 2.86
CA LEU A 82 11.20 -10.33 2.93
C LEU A 82 11.47 -11.06 1.60
N LYS A 83 10.44 -11.48 0.87
CA LYS A 83 10.58 -12.10 -0.47
C LYS A 83 11.27 -11.18 -1.49
N THR A 84 11.32 -9.88 -1.24
CA THR A 84 11.94 -8.90 -2.12
C THR A 84 13.36 -8.50 -1.71
N LEU A 85 13.88 -9.07 -0.61
CA LEU A 85 15.27 -8.84 -0.20
C LEU A 85 16.24 -9.31 -1.28
N GLY A 86 17.27 -8.50 -1.53
CA GLY A 86 18.28 -8.78 -2.56
C GLY A 86 17.82 -8.48 -4.00
N VAL A 87 16.57 -8.03 -4.20
CA VAL A 87 16.08 -7.58 -5.51
C VAL A 87 16.33 -6.08 -5.65
N SER A 88 17.17 -5.71 -6.61
CA SER A 88 17.46 -4.31 -6.93
C SER A 88 16.48 -3.73 -7.95
N ASP A 89 16.36 -2.40 -7.95
CA ASP A 89 15.72 -1.67 -9.04
C ASP A 89 16.47 -1.89 -10.36
N GLY A 90 15.73 -1.97 -11.47
CA GLY A 90 16.32 -1.83 -12.80
C GLY A 90 16.82 -0.40 -13.04
N GLU A 91 17.68 -0.20 -14.05
CA GLU A 91 18.32 1.10 -14.32
C GLU A 91 17.31 2.25 -14.46
N TYR A 92 16.23 2.04 -15.23
CA TYR A 92 15.17 3.03 -15.41
C TYR A 92 14.38 3.32 -14.13
N GLN A 93 14.14 2.30 -13.29
CA GLN A 93 13.45 2.48 -12.01
C GLN A 93 14.30 3.31 -11.06
N ALA A 94 15.59 2.98 -10.95
CA ALA A 94 16.54 3.72 -10.14
C ALA A 94 16.69 5.18 -10.62
N GLU A 95 16.72 5.40 -11.94
CA GLU A 95 16.75 6.74 -12.51
C GLU A 95 15.49 7.56 -12.20
N MET A 96 14.31 6.98 -12.42
CA MET A 96 13.05 7.65 -12.11
C MET A 96 12.92 7.97 -10.62
N LYS A 97 13.32 7.04 -9.75
CA LYS A 97 13.33 7.27 -8.29
C LYS A 97 14.21 8.46 -7.91
N ARG A 98 15.41 8.59 -8.50
CA ARG A 98 16.29 9.77 -8.29
C ARG A 98 15.67 11.07 -8.77
N ARG A 99 14.90 11.05 -9.86
CA ARG A 99 14.25 12.24 -10.42
C ARG A 99 13.04 12.68 -9.58
N LEU A 100 12.24 11.73 -9.12
CA LEU A 100 11.00 11.99 -8.38
C LEU A 100 11.26 12.31 -6.90
N PHE A 101 12.32 11.73 -6.31
CA PHE A 101 12.65 11.89 -4.90
C PHE A 101 14.12 12.35 -4.73
N PRO A 102 14.43 13.62 -5.08
CA PRO A 102 15.74 14.18 -4.80
C PRO A 102 15.99 14.27 -3.29
N LYS A 103 17.22 13.99 -2.86
CA LYS A 103 17.65 14.12 -1.45
C LYS A 103 17.82 15.58 -1.03
#